data_AF-A0A1F3T4Q1-F1
#
_entry.id   AF-A0A1F3T4Q1-F1
#
_cell.length_a   1.000
_cell.length_b   1.000
_cell.length_c   1.000
_cell.angle_alpha   90.00
_cell.angle_beta   90.00
_cell.angle_gamma   90.00
#
_symmetry.space_group_name_H-M   'P 1'
#
loop_
_entity.id
_entity.type
_entity.pdbx_description
1 polymer ?
#
loop_
_entity_poly.entity_id
_entity_poly.type
_entity_poly.pdbx_seq_one_letter_code
_entity_poly.pdbx_strand_id
1 'polypeptide(L)'
;MGNRGNLARANIAAFSLLVLLTSCREITILQSDIAAPGAPDTIAPGEPDATPPDTETTTPAPKHSVYLDFDDFPVTTGSVPGNAPGWLYSSRATNDYGITESASSGWRSSTTLPDGIHWFFDFNRNNVCYDHMFGDTYGYMDITASGHTGNALRNVITGGRAISSVSGACPNPPSGTQLYNKESFTDPSQIFTGAKIGTSYIYFKRITAIGGSRVTRPFDVVAGANRMSVYVQLPGETSNGTGGYGVPPHQTYQAGVFRDGNSTGYHHYMNFYTQGGGWTKIQIEETTNGDNGGNGATRHIPGLLESVWQFYFTTLPQSGMATPPWEIKLDNFVFEEDPYAPQNNETISNIALLFKDASKTFEISFNDKYKNKAESHATFELRYSSIPITNENWSNATPAHILADSRFSIQARTDGKFQKATSYYQGVWAPFSLSPEDTEDLTPGQTVYFAIKDISQVGVNSQVPMDGINGTWGVRKGGRPYDTLPSAFDYAKDQPALPYIKRISYTLSTN
;
A
#
# COMPACT_ATOMS: atom_id res chain seq x y z
N MET A 1 10.53 61.64 -18.81
CA MET A 1 9.33 61.71 -19.67
C MET A 1 8.36 60.69 -19.10
N GLY A 2 7.54 61.02 -18.09
CA GLY A 2 6.22 61.66 -18.22
C GLY A 2 5.17 60.65 -18.72
N ASN A 3 3.96 60.48 -18.20
CA ASN A 3 3.23 60.90 -17.00
C ASN A 3 1.84 60.23 -17.13
N ARG A 4 1.23 59.75 -16.02
CA ARG A 4 -0.24 59.63 -15.79
C ARG A 4 -1.05 58.58 -16.59
N GLY A 5 -2.09 57.94 -16.04
CA GLY A 5 -2.77 58.24 -14.79
C GLY A 5 -3.78 57.19 -14.32
N ASN A 6 -4.12 57.38 -13.04
CA ASN A 6 -5.21 56.76 -12.27
C ASN A 6 -6.59 57.01 -12.89
N LEU A 7 -7.52 56.08 -12.66
CA LEU A 7 -8.92 56.42 -12.35
C LEU A 7 -9.47 55.42 -11.33
N ALA A 8 -10.01 55.97 -10.25
CA ALA A 8 -10.69 55.30 -9.16
C ALA A 8 -12.10 55.90 -9.03
N ARG A 9 -12.98 55.15 -8.32
CA ARG A 9 -14.29 55.55 -7.72
C ARG A 9 -15.50 55.46 -8.69
N ALA A 10 -16.73 55.10 -8.30
CA ALA A 10 -17.38 54.93 -7.00
C ALA A 10 -18.65 54.04 -7.07
N ASN A 11 -19.03 53.54 -5.89
CA ASN A 11 -20.31 53.06 -5.34
C ASN A 11 -21.64 53.51 -6.01
N ILE A 12 -22.68 52.67 -5.87
CA ILE A 12 -24.01 53.00 -5.31
C ILE A 12 -24.64 51.73 -4.71
N ALA A 13 -25.26 51.89 -3.54
CA ALA A 13 -25.97 50.89 -2.74
C ALA A 13 -27.50 51.09 -2.82
N ALA A 14 -28.29 50.04 -2.59
CA ALA A 14 -29.61 50.02 -1.91
C ALA A 14 -30.18 48.59 -1.93
N PHE A 15 -30.27 47.88 -0.79
CA PHE A 15 -31.44 47.77 0.11
C PHE A 15 -32.70 47.11 -0.50
N SER A 16 -33.03 45.91 0.00
CA SER A 16 -34.34 45.64 0.60
C SER A 16 -34.31 44.38 1.46
N LEU A 17 -34.86 44.58 2.67
CA LEU A 17 -35.07 43.70 3.79
C LEU A 17 -36.47 43.07 3.67
N LEU A 18 -36.64 41.78 3.94
CA LEU A 18 -37.92 41.28 4.48
C LEU A 18 -37.67 40.11 5.45
N VAL A 19 -38.35 40.24 6.59
CA VAL A 19 -38.31 39.46 7.84
C VAL A 19 -39.48 38.48 7.87
N LEU A 20 -39.28 37.27 8.45
CA LEU A 20 -40.22 36.49 9.30
C LEU A 20 -39.53 35.14 9.64
N LEU A 21 -38.97 34.89 10.84
CA LEU A 21 -39.61 34.44 12.10
C LEU A 21 -40.68 33.36 11.84
N THR A 22 -40.60 32.10 12.29
CA THR A 22 -40.48 31.55 13.67
C THR A 22 -40.34 30.01 13.52
N SER A 23 -39.64 29.26 14.36
CA SER A 23 -40.11 28.87 15.70
C SER A 23 -39.04 28.05 16.43
N CYS A 24 -38.95 28.30 17.73
CA CYS A 24 -38.13 27.62 18.73
C CYS A 24 -38.79 26.32 19.23
N ARG A 25 -37.96 25.33 19.60
CA ARG A 25 -38.13 24.41 20.75
C ARG A 25 -36.72 24.05 21.23
N GLU A 26 -36.27 24.65 22.33
CA GLU A 26 -36.24 24.04 23.67
C GLU A 26 -35.56 22.66 23.71
N ILE A 27 -34.30 22.62 24.13
CA ILE A 27 -33.70 21.45 24.79
C ILE A 27 -33.20 21.92 26.15
N THR A 28 -33.83 21.35 27.16
CA THR A 28 -33.62 21.52 28.60
C THR A 28 -32.20 21.13 29.01
N ILE A 29 -31.52 22.05 29.68
CA ILE A 29 -30.28 21.79 30.44
C ILE A 29 -30.71 21.23 31.81
N LEU A 30 -30.31 20.00 32.11
CA LEU A 30 -30.39 19.45 33.47
C LEU A 30 -29.04 19.64 34.15
N GLN A 31 -29.07 20.39 35.25
CA GLN A 31 -27.96 20.65 36.16
C GLN A 31 -28.44 20.29 37.58
N SER A 32 -27.79 19.31 38.20
CA SER A 32 -27.84 18.95 39.63
C SER A 32 -26.85 17.77 39.80
N ASP A 33 -25.96 17.64 40.78
CA ASP A 33 -25.64 18.41 41.97
C ASP A 33 -24.17 18.15 42.31
N ILE A 34 -23.56 19.14 42.96
CA ILE A 34 -22.23 19.09 43.55
C ILE A 34 -22.34 18.48 44.95
N ALA A 35 -21.57 17.44 45.24
CA ALA A 35 -21.19 17.07 46.60
C ALA A 35 -19.75 16.52 46.62
N ALA A 36 -18.95 17.03 47.54
CA ALA A 36 -17.65 16.51 47.98
C ALA A 36 -17.56 16.73 49.51
N PRO A 37 -16.61 16.12 50.24
CA PRO A 37 -15.96 14.81 50.10
C PRO A 37 -16.11 13.95 51.39
N GLY A 38 -16.09 12.62 51.26
CA GLY A 38 -15.94 11.69 52.38
C GLY A 38 -14.59 10.97 52.32
N ALA A 39 -13.83 11.00 53.42
CA ALA A 39 -12.54 10.35 53.60
C ALA A 39 -12.69 8.83 53.91
N PRO A 40 -11.61 8.03 53.98
CA PRO A 40 -11.54 6.71 53.36
C PRO A 40 -11.87 5.56 54.31
N ASP A 41 -12.60 4.56 53.81
CA ASP A 41 -12.67 3.24 54.43
C ASP A 41 -11.62 2.30 53.81
N THR A 42 -10.92 1.64 54.71
CA THR A 42 -9.85 0.68 54.47
C THR A 42 -10.45 -0.67 54.10
N ILE A 43 -10.24 -1.12 52.87
CA ILE A 43 -10.58 -2.47 52.42
C ILE A 43 -9.28 -3.23 52.12
N ALA A 44 -9.12 -4.36 52.80
CA ALA A 44 -8.01 -5.30 52.64
C ALA A 44 -7.96 -5.88 51.21
N PRO A 45 -6.78 -6.27 50.70
CA PRO A 45 -6.68 -6.93 49.40
C PRO A 45 -7.21 -8.36 49.50
N GLY A 46 -8.43 -8.57 49.00
CA GLY A 46 -8.92 -9.89 48.62
C GLY A 46 -8.37 -10.27 47.26
N GLU A 47 -7.79 -11.46 47.15
CA GLU A 47 -7.41 -12.08 45.88
C GLU A 47 -8.61 -12.16 44.93
N PRO A 48 -8.48 -11.77 43.66
CA PRO A 48 -9.47 -12.09 42.66
C PRO A 48 -9.23 -13.52 42.16
N ASP A 49 -9.94 -14.47 42.75
CA ASP A 49 -10.22 -15.76 42.12
C ASP A 49 -11.24 -15.51 41.00
N ALA A 50 -10.74 -15.38 39.77
CA ALA A 50 -11.54 -15.27 38.57
C ALA A 50 -11.03 -16.30 37.56
N THR A 51 -11.58 -17.50 37.66
CA THR A 51 -11.61 -18.43 36.54
C THR A 51 -12.40 -17.76 35.41
N PRO A 52 -11.83 -17.52 34.21
CA PRO A 52 -12.60 -16.95 33.11
C PRO A 52 -13.64 -17.96 32.64
N PRO A 53 -14.85 -17.52 32.25
CA PRO A 53 -15.80 -18.39 31.59
C PRO A 53 -15.25 -18.76 30.20
N ASP A 54 -15.09 -20.06 29.96
CA ASP A 54 -14.89 -20.64 28.62
C ASP A 54 -16.16 -20.42 27.79
N THR A 55 -16.28 -19.24 27.20
CA THR A 55 -17.14 -19.03 26.03
C THR A 55 -16.24 -18.97 24.81
N GLU A 56 -16.15 -20.09 24.07
CA GLU A 56 -15.72 -20.11 22.68
C GLU A 56 -16.64 -19.17 21.87
N THR A 57 -16.31 -17.88 21.85
CA THR A 57 -16.80 -16.98 20.84
C THR A 57 -16.16 -17.41 19.53
N THR A 58 -16.93 -18.12 18.69
CA THR A 58 -16.53 -18.40 17.32
C THR A 58 -16.40 -17.07 16.59
N THR A 59 -15.17 -16.62 16.40
CA THR A 59 -14.87 -15.42 15.60
C THR A 59 -15.43 -15.64 14.20
N PRO A 60 -16.26 -14.73 13.66
CA PRO A 60 -16.83 -14.88 12.33
C PRO A 60 -15.71 -15.00 11.28
N ALA A 61 -15.97 -15.80 10.24
CA ALA A 61 -15.03 -15.96 9.15
C ALA A 61 -14.77 -14.61 8.44
N PRO A 62 -13.55 -14.38 7.91
CA PRO A 62 -13.25 -13.16 7.17
C PRO A 62 -14.23 -12.95 6.02
N LYS A 63 -14.69 -11.71 5.83
CA LYS A 63 -15.46 -11.35 4.64
C LYS A 63 -14.48 -11.03 3.52
N HIS A 64 -14.46 -11.86 2.48
CA HIS A 64 -13.64 -11.64 1.29
C HIS A 64 -14.53 -11.24 0.12
N SER A 65 -14.22 -10.13 -0.52
CA SER A 65 -14.89 -9.67 -1.74
C SER A 65 -13.85 -9.59 -2.86
N VAL A 66 -13.88 -10.56 -3.78
CA VAL A 66 -13.05 -10.52 -4.98
C VAL A 66 -13.49 -9.32 -5.82
N TYR A 67 -12.54 -8.42 -6.09
CA TYR A 67 -12.76 -7.31 -7.00
C TYR A 67 -12.49 -7.72 -8.44
N LEU A 68 -11.34 -8.33 -8.69
CA LEU A 68 -10.90 -8.71 -10.03
C LEU A 68 -9.86 -9.84 -9.98
N ASP A 69 -10.16 -10.94 -10.65
CA ASP A 69 -9.20 -11.90 -11.18
C ASP A 69 -9.16 -11.76 -12.71
N PHE A 70 -8.09 -12.20 -13.36
CA PHE A 70 -7.95 -12.09 -14.82
C PHE A 70 -8.18 -13.42 -15.54
N ASP A 71 -8.61 -14.46 -14.83
CA ASP A 71 -8.75 -15.83 -15.35
C ASP A 71 -9.77 -15.91 -16.49
N ASP A 72 -10.84 -15.12 -16.42
CA ASP A 72 -11.87 -15.06 -17.46
C ASP A 72 -11.46 -14.20 -18.69
N PHE A 73 -10.30 -13.53 -18.63
CA PHE A 73 -9.79 -12.78 -19.77
C PHE A 73 -9.01 -13.70 -20.71
N PRO A 74 -9.21 -13.58 -22.04
CA PRO A 74 -8.42 -14.35 -22.98
C PRO A 74 -6.95 -13.88 -22.98
N VAL A 75 -6.02 -14.82 -23.05
CA VAL A 75 -4.57 -14.54 -23.16
C VAL A 75 -4.28 -13.81 -24.48
N THR A 76 -3.56 -12.68 -24.39
CA THR A 76 -3.29 -11.77 -25.51
C THR A 76 -1.82 -11.36 -25.64
N THR A 77 -0.88 -12.13 -25.08
CA THR A 77 0.58 -11.87 -25.15
C THR A 77 1.09 -11.63 -26.58
N GLY A 78 0.43 -12.20 -27.60
CA GLY A 78 0.77 -12.05 -29.03
C GLY A 78 -0.35 -11.50 -29.91
N SER A 79 -1.43 -10.98 -29.34
CA SER A 79 -2.59 -10.46 -30.08
C SER A 79 -3.07 -9.14 -29.48
N VAL A 80 -3.86 -8.40 -30.24
CA VAL A 80 -4.56 -7.24 -29.70
C VAL A 80 -5.61 -7.73 -28.69
N PRO A 81 -5.71 -7.13 -27.49
CA PRO A 81 -6.70 -7.54 -26.53
C PRO A 81 -8.11 -7.31 -27.07
N GLY A 82 -8.96 -8.32 -26.90
CA GLY A 82 -10.37 -8.24 -27.23
C GLY A 82 -11.23 -7.93 -26.01
N ASN A 83 -12.54 -7.91 -26.23
CA ASN A 83 -13.50 -7.95 -25.13
C ASN A 83 -13.35 -9.26 -24.35
N ALA A 84 -13.64 -9.21 -23.07
CA ALA A 84 -13.79 -10.37 -22.19
C ALA A 84 -15.23 -10.41 -21.65
N PRO A 85 -15.70 -11.53 -21.09
CA PRO A 85 -17.00 -11.58 -20.42
C PRO A 85 -17.14 -10.42 -19.42
N GLY A 86 -18.16 -9.58 -19.58
CA GLY A 86 -18.37 -8.42 -18.69
C GLY A 86 -17.44 -7.21 -18.90
N TRP A 87 -16.46 -7.29 -19.81
CA TRP A 87 -15.44 -6.25 -20.02
C TRP A 87 -15.25 -5.89 -21.50
N LEU A 88 -15.24 -4.60 -21.78
CA LEU A 88 -15.01 -4.05 -23.12
C LEU A 88 -13.61 -3.48 -23.19
N TYR A 89 -12.78 -4.01 -24.09
CA TYR A 89 -11.47 -3.45 -24.35
C TYR A 89 -11.60 -2.16 -25.15
N SER A 90 -10.74 -1.20 -24.83
CA SER A 90 -10.67 0.04 -25.56
C SER A 90 -9.29 0.64 -25.55
N SER A 91 -8.97 1.36 -26.62
CA SER A 91 -7.81 2.23 -26.69
C SER A 91 -8.25 3.66 -26.92
N ARG A 92 -7.33 4.62 -26.78
CA ARG A 92 -7.60 6.01 -27.12
C ARG A 92 -8.15 6.18 -28.54
N ALA A 93 -7.71 5.34 -29.49
CA ALA A 93 -8.14 5.43 -30.88
C ALA A 93 -9.58 4.96 -31.09
N THR A 94 -10.13 4.18 -30.15
CA THR A 94 -11.41 3.47 -30.33
C THR A 94 -12.48 3.84 -29.31
N ASN A 95 -12.20 4.70 -28.32
CA ASN A 95 -13.15 4.96 -27.23
C ASN A 95 -13.07 6.39 -26.64
N ASP A 96 -14.20 7.12 -26.73
CA ASP A 96 -14.44 8.44 -26.13
C ASP A 96 -15.03 8.40 -24.69
N TYR A 97 -15.31 7.22 -24.13
CA TYR A 97 -15.90 7.09 -22.78
C TYR A 97 -14.84 7.15 -21.68
N GLY A 98 -14.58 8.34 -21.14
CA GLY A 98 -13.91 8.54 -19.85
C GLY A 98 -12.40 8.24 -19.79
N ILE A 99 -11.83 7.76 -20.88
CA ILE A 99 -10.38 7.69 -21.11
C ILE A 99 -9.91 9.14 -21.31
N THR A 100 -9.12 9.64 -20.36
CA THR A 100 -8.47 10.95 -20.51
C THR A 100 -7.52 10.93 -21.69
N GLU A 101 -7.10 12.10 -22.18
CA GLU A 101 -5.99 12.19 -23.15
C GLU A 101 -4.73 11.43 -22.70
N SER A 102 -4.55 11.26 -21.39
CA SER A 102 -3.42 10.55 -20.79
C SER A 102 -3.57 9.02 -20.82
N ALA A 103 -4.79 8.47 -20.75
CA ALA A 103 -5.02 7.04 -20.79
C ALA A 103 -4.90 6.49 -22.23
N SER A 104 -4.25 5.34 -22.40
CA SER A 104 -3.84 4.86 -23.73
C SER A 104 -4.50 3.56 -24.15
N SER A 105 -4.72 2.65 -23.20
CA SER A 105 -5.49 1.40 -23.37
C SER A 105 -6.02 0.90 -22.05
N GLY A 106 -7.09 0.11 -22.08
CA GLY A 106 -7.70 -0.44 -20.87
C GLY A 106 -9.02 -1.16 -21.13
N TRP A 107 -9.66 -1.58 -20.05
CA TRP A 107 -10.98 -2.20 -20.08
C TRP A 107 -11.96 -1.43 -19.22
N ARG A 108 -13.22 -1.50 -19.62
CA ARG A 108 -14.35 -1.00 -18.83
C ARG A 108 -15.42 -2.07 -18.68
N SER A 109 -16.19 -2.00 -17.61
CA SER A 109 -17.34 -2.89 -17.45
C SER A 109 -18.33 -2.68 -18.61
N SER A 110 -18.79 -3.79 -19.22
CA SER A 110 -19.79 -3.78 -20.29
C SER A 110 -21.17 -3.37 -19.75
N THR A 111 -21.43 -3.70 -18.48
CA THR A 111 -22.63 -3.30 -17.77
C THR A 111 -22.39 -1.95 -17.10
N THR A 112 -23.39 -1.10 -17.26
CA THR A 112 -23.46 0.18 -16.55
C THR A 112 -24.08 -0.08 -15.19
N LEU A 113 -23.45 0.38 -14.13
CA LEU A 113 -24.01 0.35 -12.77
C LEU A 113 -25.19 1.32 -12.68
N PRO A 114 -26.03 1.22 -11.62
CA PRO A 114 -26.97 2.28 -11.29
C PRO A 114 -26.29 3.66 -11.35
N ASP A 115 -27.01 4.66 -11.85
CA ASP A 115 -26.52 6.04 -12.04
C ASP A 115 -25.52 6.27 -13.20
N GLY A 116 -25.28 5.27 -14.06
CA GLY A 116 -24.43 5.49 -15.24
C GLY A 116 -22.93 5.25 -15.02
N ILE A 117 -22.55 4.65 -13.88
CA ILE A 117 -21.15 4.45 -13.47
C ILE A 117 -20.59 3.17 -14.09
N HIS A 118 -19.30 3.18 -14.44
CA HIS A 118 -18.58 1.97 -14.86
C HIS A 118 -17.35 1.74 -13.99
N TRP A 119 -16.93 0.48 -13.94
CA TRP A 119 -15.59 0.12 -13.49
C TRP A 119 -14.61 0.22 -14.67
N PHE A 120 -13.41 0.69 -14.39
CA PHE A 120 -12.34 0.86 -15.37
C PHE A 120 -11.03 0.38 -14.80
N PHE A 121 -10.18 -0.14 -15.68
CA PHE A 121 -8.75 -0.11 -15.45
C PHE A 121 -7.99 0.24 -16.73
N ASP A 122 -7.00 1.12 -16.58
CA ASP A 122 -6.29 1.73 -17.70
C ASP A 122 -4.80 1.90 -17.42
N PHE A 123 -4.02 1.81 -18.50
CA PHE A 123 -2.65 2.26 -18.52
C PHE A 123 -2.66 3.76 -18.77
N ASN A 124 -2.20 4.50 -17.78
CA ASN A 124 -2.16 5.95 -17.81
C ASN A 124 -0.74 6.39 -18.16
N ARG A 125 -0.61 7.07 -19.29
CA ARG A 125 0.65 7.65 -19.72
C ARG A 125 0.83 8.95 -18.97
N ASN A 126 1.99 9.10 -18.37
CA ASN A 126 2.34 10.39 -17.82
C ASN A 126 2.87 11.30 -18.95
N ASN A 127 2.03 12.16 -19.50
CA ASN A 127 2.45 13.11 -20.53
C ASN A 127 3.21 14.33 -19.98
N VAL A 128 3.45 14.40 -18.65
CA VAL A 128 4.13 15.53 -18.01
C VAL A 128 5.34 15.06 -17.20
N CYS A 129 6.50 15.64 -17.49
CA CYS A 129 7.72 15.40 -16.72
C CYS A 129 7.72 16.21 -15.42
N TYR A 130 7.12 15.63 -14.37
CA TYR A 130 7.32 16.06 -12.99
C TYR A 130 8.39 15.22 -12.30
N ASP A 131 9.14 15.86 -11.42
CA ASP A 131 10.15 15.25 -10.54
C ASP A 131 9.60 14.05 -9.74
N HIS A 132 8.35 14.13 -9.30
CA HIS A 132 7.68 13.10 -8.52
C HIS A 132 6.93 12.05 -9.36
N MET A 133 6.73 12.26 -10.66
CA MET A 133 6.12 11.28 -11.57
C MET A 133 7.13 10.64 -12.54
N PHE A 134 8.41 11.01 -12.42
CA PHE A 134 9.59 10.38 -13.04
C PHE A 134 9.65 10.38 -14.58
N GLY A 135 8.70 11.04 -15.26
CA GLY A 135 8.73 11.28 -16.70
C GLY A 135 7.65 10.55 -17.48
N ASP A 136 7.83 10.49 -18.81
CA ASP A 136 6.87 9.87 -19.73
C ASP A 136 7.17 8.38 -19.94
N THR A 137 6.11 7.60 -20.13
CA THR A 137 6.17 6.13 -20.24
C THR A 137 5.30 5.68 -21.39
N TYR A 138 5.88 4.86 -22.26
CA TYR A 138 5.24 4.22 -23.40
C TYR A 138 5.06 2.74 -23.11
N GLY A 139 3.97 2.18 -23.57
CA GLY A 139 3.64 0.80 -23.30
C GLY A 139 2.20 0.47 -23.63
N TYR A 140 1.82 -0.72 -23.21
CA TYR A 140 0.48 -1.26 -23.40
C TYR A 140 0.14 -2.22 -22.25
N MET A 141 -1.13 -2.59 -22.16
CA MET A 141 -1.57 -3.72 -21.34
C MET A 141 -2.04 -4.87 -22.21
N ASP A 142 -1.75 -6.09 -21.76
CA ASP A 142 -2.26 -7.33 -22.30
C ASP A 142 -2.55 -8.33 -21.16
N ILE A 143 -3.08 -9.49 -21.51
CA ILE A 143 -3.36 -10.59 -20.58
C ILE A 143 -2.39 -11.72 -20.88
N THR A 144 -1.76 -12.27 -19.85
CA THR A 144 -0.78 -13.35 -19.98
C THR A 144 -1.25 -14.61 -19.25
N ALA A 145 -0.89 -15.79 -19.79
CA ALA A 145 -1.17 -17.10 -19.18
C ALA A 145 -0.26 -17.43 -17.98
N SER A 146 0.50 -16.44 -17.50
CA SER A 146 1.47 -16.59 -16.42
C SER A 146 1.03 -15.74 -15.23
N GLY A 147 -0.20 -15.96 -14.77
CA GLY A 147 -0.74 -15.35 -13.56
C GLY A 147 -0.20 -16.00 -12.28
N HIS A 148 -0.61 -15.47 -11.14
CA HIS A 148 -0.37 -16.14 -9.85
C HIS A 148 -1.28 -17.37 -9.75
N THR A 149 -2.52 -17.20 -10.20
CA THR A 149 -3.42 -18.28 -10.61
C THR A 149 -3.84 -17.98 -12.04
N GLY A 150 -3.89 -18.99 -12.91
CA GLY A 150 -4.36 -18.84 -14.30
C GLY A 150 -3.73 -17.67 -15.06
N ASN A 151 -4.52 -16.64 -15.38
CA ASN A 151 -4.12 -15.49 -16.18
C ASN A 151 -3.85 -14.25 -15.32
N ALA A 152 -3.02 -13.33 -15.81
CA ALA A 152 -2.79 -12.04 -15.15
C ALA A 152 -2.84 -10.86 -16.12
N LEU A 153 -3.18 -9.70 -15.58
CA LEU A 153 -2.95 -8.44 -16.24
C LEU A 153 -1.46 -8.19 -16.31
N ARG A 154 -0.97 -7.92 -17.50
CA ARG A 154 0.43 -7.62 -17.78
C ARG A 154 0.54 -6.24 -18.39
N ASN A 155 1.35 -5.40 -17.77
CA ASN A 155 1.75 -4.12 -18.31
C ASN A 155 3.17 -4.25 -18.87
N VAL A 156 3.37 -3.82 -20.11
CA VAL A 156 4.69 -3.84 -20.76
C VAL A 156 5.10 -2.43 -21.12
N ILE A 157 6.31 -2.08 -20.71
CA ILE A 157 6.96 -0.81 -21.02
C ILE A 157 7.82 -0.98 -22.27
N THR A 158 7.57 -0.13 -23.26
CA THR A 158 8.25 -0.18 -24.56
C THR A 158 9.19 1.00 -24.75
N GLY A 159 9.11 2.02 -23.89
CA GLY A 159 9.99 3.17 -23.91
C GLY A 159 9.48 4.28 -23.01
N GLY A 160 10.10 5.46 -23.11
CA GLY A 160 9.68 6.63 -22.35
C GLY A 160 10.68 7.77 -22.42
N ARG A 161 10.49 8.77 -21.56
CA ARG A 161 11.42 9.91 -21.40
C ARG A 161 11.77 10.06 -19.93
N ALA A 162 13.07 10.12 -19.65
CA ALA A 162 13.55 10.40 -18.30
C ALA A 162 13.40 11.89 -17.98
N ILE A 163 13.09 12.22 -16.74
CA ILE A 163 13.32 13.58 -16.22
C ILE A 163 14.82 13.88 -16.20
N SER A 164 15.23 15.09 -16.62
CA SER A 164 16.45 15.67 -16.05
C SER A 164 16.05 16.42 -14.78
N SER A 165 17.01 16.76 -13.93
CA SER A 165 16.78 17.34 -12.60
C SER A 165 16.09 18.72 -12.57
N VAL A 166 15.41 19.17 -13.64
CA VAL A 166 14.82 20.51 -13.77
C VAL A 166 13.47 20.48 -14.49
N SER A 167 12.54 21.31 -14.00
CA SER A 167 11.09 21.39 -14.26
C SER A 167 10.60 21.41 -15.72
N GLY A 168 9.46 20.73 -15.96
CA GLY A 168 8.37 21.17 -16.85
C GLY A 168 8.39 20.67 -18.30
N ALA A 169 9.56 20.33 -18.85
CA ALA A 169 9.68 19.69 -20.16
C ALA A 169 10.56 18.45 -20.01
N CYS A 170 10.19 17.34 -20.65
CA CYS A 170 11.05 16.14 -20.73
C CYS A 170 12.24 16.47 -21.64
N PRO A 171 13.39 16.89 -21.09
CA PRO A 171 14.46 17.48 -21.91
C PRO A 171 15.35 16.39 -22.50
N ASN A 172 15.29 15.18 -21.94
CA ASN A 172 15.97 14.01 -22.48
C ASN A 172 15.20 13.48 -23.70
N PRO A 173 15.91 13.04 -24.75
CA PRO A 173 15.29 12.39 -25.88
C PRO A 173 14.54 11.13 -25.43
N PRO A 174 13.47 10.73 -26.13
CA PRO A 174 12.80 9.47 -25.86
C PRO A 174 13.78 8.30 -26.01
N SER A 175 13.61 7.29 -25.17
CA SER A 175 14.32 6.01 -25.23
C SER A 175 13.30 4.90 -25.45
N GLY A 176 13.70 3.85 -26.17
CA GLY A 176 12.79 2.76 -26.56
C GLY A 176 11.81 3.13 -27.67
N THR A 177 10.82 2.26 -27.88
CA THR A 177 9.77 2.38 -28.88
C THR A 177 8.53 3.06 -28.30
N GLN A 178 8.06 4.11 -28.97
CA GLN A 178 6.84 4.82 -28.58
C GLN A 178 5.60 4.05 -29.02
N LEU A 179 5.10 3.19 -28.13
CA LEU A 179 3.83 2.49 -28.29
C LEU A 179 2.85 2.96 -27.22
N TYR A 180 1.59 3.09 -27.61
CA TYR A 180 0.53 3.57 -26.71
C TYR A 180 -0.60 2.56 -26.53
N ASN A 181 -0.61 1.53 -27.36
CA ASN A 181 -1.60 0.49 -27.36
C ASN A 181 -0.98 -0.77 -27.97
N LYS A 182 -1.61 -1.92 -27.73
CA LYS A 182 -1.08 -3.20 -28.17
C LYS A 182 -1.18 -3.36 -29.70
N GLU A 183 -2.13 -2.70 -30.34
CA GLU A 183 -2.33 -2.67 -31.79
C GLU A 183 -1.09 -2.19 -32.55
N SER A 184 -0.31 -1.30 -31.95
CA SER A 184 0.91 -0.76 -32.56
C SER A 184 2.15 -1.63 -32.30
N PHE A 185 2.04 -2.69 -31.51
CA PHE A 185 3.13 -3.61 -31.19
C PHE A 185 3.26 -4.68 -32.28
N THR A 186 4.40 -4.69 -32.97
CA THR A 186 4.65 -5.55 -34.14
C THR A 186 5.87 -6.45 -33.97
N ASP A 187 6.76 -6.15 -33.01
CA ASP A 187 8.01 -6.86 -32.81
C ASP A 187 8.41 -6.89 -31.32
N PRO A 188 8.69 -8.06 -30.71
CA PRO A 188 9.26 -8.18 -29.38
C PRO A 188 10.52 -7.34 -29.10
N SER A 189 11.32 -7.01 -30.13
CA SER A 189 12.47 -6.11 -29.98
C SER A 189 12.07 -4.68 -29.52
N GLN A 190 10.79 -4.32 -29.62
CA GLN A 190 10.25 -3.04 -29.16
C GLN A 190 10.09 -2.98 -27.63
N ILE A 191 10.20 -4.11 -26.92
CA ILE A 191 10.22 -4.13 -25.45
C ILE A 191 11.49 -3.45 -24.97
N PHE A 192 11.33 -2.50 -24.07
CA PHE A 192 12.44 -1.71 -23.58
C PHE A 192 13.21 -2.44 -22.48
N THR A 193 14.51 -2.62 -22.65
CA THR A 193 15.39 -3.25 -21.64
C THR A 193 16.51 -2.30 -21.17
N GLY A 194 16.34 -0.99 -21.42
CA GLY A 194 17.41 0.01 -21.36
C GLY A 194 17.34 1.01 -20.20
N ALA A 195 17.83 2.23 -20.45
CA ALA A 195 18.02 3.34 -19.50
C ALA A 195 16.82 3.65 -18.57
N LYS A 196 17.06 4.42 -17.50
CA LYS A 196 15.98 4.94 -16.64
C LYS A 196 15.00 5.78 -17.46
N ILE A 197 13.72 5.40 -17.46
CA ILE A 197 12.60 6.10 -18.10
C ILE A 197 11.52 6.40 -17.05
N GLY A 198 10.38 6.94 -17.49
CA GLY A 198 9.22 7.17 -16.64
C GLY A 198 8.68 5.92 -15.95
N THR A 199 7.65 6.14 -15.15
CA THR A 199 6.97 5.09 -14.37
C THR A 199 5.67 4.67 -15.01
N SER A 200 5.36 3.37 -14.95
CA SER A 200 4.06 2.88 -15.41
C SER A 200 3.02 3.11 -14.32
N TYR A 201 1.89 3.72 -14.68
CA TYR A 201 0.74 3.83 -13.80
C TYR A 201 -0.41 3.00 -14.35
N ILE A 202 -0.86 2.06 -13.55
CA ILE A 202 -2.06 1.26 -13.83
C ILE A 202 -3.13 1.73 -12.87
N TYR A 203 -4.16 2.36 -13.39
CA TYR A 203 -5.28 2.88 -12.60
C TYR A 203 -6.44 1.90 -12.60
N PHE A 204 -7.15 1.85 -11.48
CA PHE A 204 -8.44 1.19 -11.31
C PHE A 204 -9.41 2.24 -10.78
N LYS A 205 -10.58 2.36 -11.41
CA LYS A 205 -11.52 3.48 -11.17
C LYS A 205 -12.96 3.03 -11.20
N ARG A 206 -13.80 3.65 -10.35
CA ARG A 206 -15.25 3.63 -10.45
C ARG A 206 -15.76 5.04 -10.73
N ILE A 207 -16.08 5.33 -11.98
CA ILE A 207 -16.48 6.68 -12.41
C ILE A 207 -17.55 6.67 -13.50
N THR A 208 -18.33 7.75 -13.58
CA THR A 208 -19.08 8.12 -14.79
C THR A 208 -18.36 9.28 -15.48
N ALA A 209 -18.19 9.19 -16.80
CA ALA A 209 -17.72 10.30 -17.63
C ALA A 209 -18.83 10.69 -18.62
N ILE A 210 -19.66 11.64 -18.24
CA ILE A 210 -20.69 12.22 -19.12
C ILE A 210 -20.42 13.73 -19.21
N GLY A 211 -20.20 14.22 -20.44
CA GLY A 211 -20.18 15.66 -20.73
C GLY A 211 -19.15 16.49 -19.97
N GLY A 212 -18.01 15.92 -19.60
CA GLY A 212 -16.94 16.60 -18.86
C GLY A 212 -17.11 16.65 -17.34
N SER A 213 -18.24 16.18 -16.80
CA SER A 213 -18.43 15.99 -15.36
C SER A 213 -18.03 14.57 -14.94
N ARG A 214 -17.30 14.45 -13.83
CA ARG A 214 -16.93 13.17 -13.23
C ARG A 214 -17.72 12.95 -11.96
N VAL A 215 -18.49 11.87 -11.91
CA VAL A 215 -19.10 11.38 -10.68
C VAL A 215 -18.24 10.24 -10.15
N THR A 216 -17.77 10.37 -8.91
CA THR A 216 -16.99 9.36 -8.19
C THR A 216 -17.84 8.71 -7.11
N ARG A 217 -17.66 7.39 -6.92
CA ARG A 217 -18.28 6.62 -5.84
C ARG A 217 -17.32 5.52 -5.38
N PRO A 218 -17.29 5.18 -4.08
CA PRO A 218 -16.49 4.05 -3.60
C PRO A 218 -16.84 2.76 -4.34
N PHE A 219 -15.91 1.81 -4.50
CA PHE A 219 -16.24 0.50 -5.08
C PHE A 219 -17.28 -0.24 -4.23
N ASP A 220 -18.26 -0.92 -4.83
CA ASP A 220 -19.29 -1.61 -4.03
C ASP A 220 -18.69 -2.77 -3.22
N VAL A 221 -17.57 -3.33 -3.68
CA VAL A 221 -16.82 -4.42 -3.03
C VAL A 221 -16.03 -3.98 -1.79
N VAL A 222 -15.88 -2.68 -1.52
CA VAL A 222 -15.07 -2.19 -0.37
C VAL A 222 -15.85 -2.15 0.96
N ALA A 223 -17.16 -2.43 0.95
CA ALA A 223 -17.99 -2.28 2.14
C ALA A 223 -17.57 -3.22 3.29
N GLY A 224 -17.09 -2.62 4.38
CA GLY A 224 -16.55 -3.31 5.57
C GLY A 224 -15.07 -3.69 5.45
N ALA A 225 -14.41 -3.39 4.32
CA ALA A 225 -13.03 -3.79 4.11
C ALA A 225 -12.07 -2.87 4.87
N ASN A 226 -11.21 -3.47 5.69
CA ASN A 226 -10.09 -2.79 6.34
C ASN A 226 -8.74 -3.12 5.67
N ARG A 227 -8.76 -3.96 4.63
CA ARG A 227 -7.60 -4.37 3.83
C ARG A 227 -7.95 -4.58 2.37
N MET A 228 -6.97 -4.37 1.49
CA MET A 228 -6.98 -4.85 0.12
C MET A 228 -5.70 -5.66 -0.12
N SER A 229 -5.83 -6.86 -0.68
CA SER A 229 -4.69 -7.67 -1.11
C SER A 229 -4.63 -7.81 -2.63
N VAL A 230 -3.42 -7.89 -3.16
CA VAL A 230 -3.14 -8.12 -4.59
C VAL A 230 -1.80 -8.82 -4.74
N TYR A 231 -1.69 -9.67 -5.76
CA TYR A 231 -0.42 -10.26 -6.18
C TYR A 231 0.24 -9.42 -7.27
N VAL A 232 1.51 -9.12 -7.09
CA VAL A 232 2.34 -8.31 -7.99
C VAL A 232 3.58 -9.10 -8.37
N GLN A 233 3.86 -9.26 -9.65
CA GLN A 233 5.14 -9.81 -10.13
C GLN A 233 5.96 -8.71 -10.78
N LEU A 234 7.18 -8.54 -10.26
CA LEU A 234 8.19 -7.66 -10.83
C LEU A 234 9.33 -8.48 -11.46
N PRO A 235 10.02 -7.97 -12.49
CA PRO A 235 11.13 -8.65 -13.14
C PRO A 235 12.26 -8.98 -12.16
N GLY A 236 12.99 -10.07 -12.41
CA GLY A 236 14.03 -10.61 -11.51
C GLY A 236 15.17 -9.65 -11.20
N GLU A 237 15.45 -8.72 -12.10
CA GLU A 237 16.44 -7.67 -11.97
C GLU A 237 16.02 -6.52 -11.05
N THR A 238 14.76 -6.49 -10.59
CA THR A 238 14.26 -5.45 -9.68
C THR A 238 14.98 -5.57 -8.33
N SER A 239 15.64 -4.49 -7.93
CA SER A 239 16.41 -4.41 -6.69
C SER A 239 15.87 -3.32 -5.77
N ASN A 240 15.80 -3.64 -4.47
CA ASN A 240 15.47 -2.70 -3.40
C ASN A 240 16.71 -1.93 -2.87
N GLY A 241 17.73 -1.78 -3.71
CA GLY A 241 18.91 -0.98 -3.42
C GLY A 241 20.14 -1.77 -2.98
N THR A 242 21.27 -1.07 -2.88
CA THR A 242 22.57 -1.64 -2.57
C THR A 242 22.82 -1.83 -1.07
N GLY A 243 21.96 -1.23 -0.22
CA GLY A 243 22.22 -1.08 1.21
C GLY A 243 23.51 -0.31 1.50
N GLY A 244 24.01 -0.44 2.74
CA GLY A 244 25.16 0.30 3.26
C GLY A 244 24.81 1.20 4.45
N TYR A 245 25.83 1.90 4.98
CA TYR A 245 25.65 2.78 6.13
C TYR A 245 24.64 3.90 5.83
N GLY A 246 23.53 3.93 6.57
CA GLY A 246 22.49 4.95 6.42
C GLY A 246 21.65 4.81 5.14
N VAL A 247 21.78 3.69 4.41
CA VAL A 247 21.01 3.43 3.19
C VAL A 247 19.89 2.43 3.51
N PRO A 248 18.62 2.86 3.47
CA PRO A 248 17.48 1.97 3.72
C PRO A 248 17.21 1.06 2.51
N PRO A 249 16.35 0.04 2.66
CA PRO A 249 15.67 -0.55 1.52
C PRO A 249 14.95 0.55 0.72
N HIS A 250 15.21 0.61 -0.59
CA HIS A 250 14.57 1.56 -1.47
C HIS A 250 13.21 1.04 -1.90
N GLN A 251 12.28 1.96 -2.06
CA GLN A 251 10.94 1.64 -2.52
C GLN A 251 10.99 1.17 -3.97
N THR A 252 10.44 -0.01 -4.25
CA THR A 252 10.41 -0.59 -5.60
C THR A 252 9.08 -0.33 -6.31
N TYR A 253 7.99 -0.25 -5.56
CA TYR A 253 6.67 0.10 -6.08
C TYR A 253 5.78 0.76 -5.01
N GLN A 254 4.68 1.32 -5.47
CA GLN A 254 3.74 2.08 -4.68
C GLN A 254 2.31 1.77 -5.10
N ALA A 255 1.40 1.78 -4.13
CA ALA A 255 -0.02 1.94 -4.39
C ALA A 255 -0.45 3.37 -4.00
N GLY A 256 -1.24 4.01 -4.86
CA GLY A 256 -1.87 5.29 -4.57
C GLY A 256 -3.37 5.13 -4.46
N VAL A 257 -3.97 5.58 -3.35
CA VAL A 257 -5.38 5.34 -3.03
C VAL A 257 -6.13 6.67 -2.93
N PHE A 258 -7.26 6.79 -3.64
CA PHE A 258 -8.11 7.97 -3.70
C PHE A 258 -9.40 7.73 -2.93
N ARG A 259 -9.68 8.61 -1.98
CA ARG A 259 -10.92 8.61 -1.20
C ARG A 259 -11.97 9.52 -1.83
N ASP A 260 -13.24 9.20 -1.61
CA ASP A 260 -14.35 10.04 -2.08
C ASP A 260 -14.41 11.37 -1.31
N GLY A 261 -14.92 12.42 -1.96
CA GLY A 261 -15.46 13.58 -1.25
C GLY A 261 -14.62 14.86 -1.01
N ASN A 262 -13.49 15.17 -1.69
CA ASN A 262 -13.08 16.60 -1.88
C ASN A 262 -11.87 16.97 -2.77
N SER A 263 -11.40 16.15 -3.70
CA SER A 263 -10.76 16.66 -4.94
C SER A 263 -10.43 15.50 -5.84
N THR A 264 -10.70 15.65 -7.13
CA THR A 264 -10.12 14.84 -8.20
C THR A 264 -8.61 15.12 -8.23
N GLY A 265 -7.85 14.52 -7.32
CA GLY A 265 -6.42 14.76 -7.22
C GLY A 265 -5.79 14.26 -5.93
N TYR A 266 -6.49 14.36 -4.79
CA TYR A 266 -5.92 13.97 -3.50
C TYR A 266 -5.87 12.44 -3.34
N HIS A 267 -4.67 11.91 -3.09
CA HIS A 267 -4.43 10.49 -2.86
C HIS A 267 -3.35 10.23 -1.81
N HIS A 268 -3.43 9.04 -1.24
CA HIS A 268 -2.55 8.55 -0.19
C HIS A 268 -1.60 7.50 -0.74
N TYR A 269 -0.36 7.50 -0.26
CA TYR A 269 0.69 6.61 -0.72
C TYR A 269 0.88 5.42 0.23
N MET A 270 1.04 4.23 -0.35
CA MET A 270 1.48 3.01 0.34
C MET A 270 2.73 2.47 -0.37
N ASN A 271 3.84 2.39 0.37
CA ASN A 271 5.16 2.10 -0.19
C ASN A 271 5.59 0.66 0.09
N PHE A 272 6.28 0.01 -0.85
CA PHE A 272 6.75 -1.37 -0.71
C PHE A 272 8.21 -1.53 -1.15
N TYR A 273 8.93 -2.51 -0.57
CA TYR A 273 10.42 -2.57 -0.60
C TYR A 273 10.98 -3.95 -0.99
N THR A 274 10.22 -4.79 -1.67
CA THR A 274 10.68 -6.14 -2.06
C THR A 274 11.55 -6.10 -3.31
N GLN A 275 12.40 -7.12 -3.47
CA GLN A 275 13.05 -7.41 -4.75
C GLN A 275 12.01 -7.97 -5.76
N GLY A 276 12.43 -8.20 -7.01
CA GLY A 276 11.64 -8.93 -7.99
C GLY A 276 12.01 -10.41 -8.08
N GLY A 277 11.54 -11.07 -9.15
CA GLY A 277 11.88 -12.46 -9.46
C GLY A 277 10.94 -13.50 -8.86
N GLY A 278 9.76 -13.07 -8.43
CA GLY A 278 8.70 -13.92 -7.91
C GLY A 278 7.42 -13.13 -7.71
N TRP A 279 6.36 -13.83 -7.28
CA TRP A 279 5.10 -13.19 -6.93
C TRP A 279 5.17 -12.59 -5.53
N THR A 280 4.71 -11.36 -5.40
CA THR A 280 4.62 -10.65 -4.12
C THR A 280 3.16 -10.41 -3.80
N LYS A 281 2.67 -10.96 -2.69
CA LYS A 281 1.37 -10.55 -2.15
C LYS A 281 1.59 -9.29 -1.32
N ILE A 282 0.85 -8.25 -1.63
CA ILE A 282 0.83 -7.03 -0.82
C ILE A 282 -0.51 -6.85 -0.13
N GLN A 283 -0.48 -6.20 1.02
CA GLN A 283 -1.64 -5.71 1.73
C GLN A 283 -1.58 -4.19 1.77
N ILE A 284 -2.61 -3.56 1.24
CA ILE A 284 -2.87 -2.14 1.34
C ILE A 284 -3.86 -1.94 2.48
N GLU A 285 -3.52 -1.01 3.36
CA GLU A 285 -4.25 -0.82 4.61
C GLU A 285 -4.57 0.66 4.82
N GLU A 286 -5.27 0.93 5.92
CA GLU A 286 -5.69 2.27 6.31
C GLU A 286 -4.56 3.16 6.84
N THR A 287 -3.32 2.67 6.87
CA THR A 287 -2.14 3.43 7.30
C THR A 287 -1.33 3.88 6.08
N THR A 288 -1.30 5.19 5.86
CA THR A 288 -0.68 5.85 4.70
C THR A 288 0.75 6.29 5.02
N ASN A 289 1.64 6.36 4.03
CA ASN A 289 3.01 6.85 4.17
C ASN A 289 3.17 8.36 3.93
N GLY A 290 2.08 9.00 3.53
CA GLY A 290 1.98 10.40 3.16
C GLY A 290 0.86 10.60 2.14
N ASP A 291 0.74 11.84 1.67
CA ASP A 291 -0.20 12.22 0.61
C ASP A 291 0.44 13.16 -0.41
N ASN A 292 -0.23 13.31 -1.54
CA ASN A 292 0.21 14.20 -2.61
C ASN A 292 -0.11 15.69 -2.33
N GLY A 293 -0.67 16.02 -1.16
CA GLY A 293 -0.83 17.38 -0.65
C GLY A 293 0.44 17.91 0.04
N GLY A 294 1.51 17.11 0.09
CA GLY A 294 2.76 17.46 0.73
C GLY A 294 2.83 17.05 2.20
N ASN A 295 1.86 16.30 2.71
CA ASN A 295 1.97 15.71 4.04
C ASN A 295 2.82 14.44 3.97
N GLY A 296 4.05 14.51 4.47
CA GLY A 296 4.95 13.37 4.57
C GLY A 296 4.72 12.49 5.80
N ALA A 297 3.75 12.79 6.67
CA ALA A 297 3.53 12.03 7.89
C ALA A 297 2.82 10.69 7.61
N THR A 298 3.30 9.62 8.24
CA THR A 298 2.58 8.35 8.24
C THR A 298 1.32 8.49 9.07
N ARG A 299 0.15 8.19 8.50
CA ARG A 299 -1.14 8.43 9.15
C ARG A 299 -2.09 7.26 8.99
N HIS A 300 -2.63 6.77 10.10
CA HIS A 300 -3.78 5.87 10.10
C HIS A 300 -5.08 6.67 9.87
N ILE A 301 -5.87 6.24 8.90
CA ILE A 301 -7.11 6.88 8.45
C ILE A 301 -8.22 5.81 8.46
N PRO A 302 -8.94 5.64 9.58
CA PRO A 302 -10.05 4.71 9.66
C PRO A 302 -11.10 4.96 8.56
N GLY A 303 -11.59 3.90 7.93
CA GLY A 303 -12.55 3.97 6.83
C GLY A 303 -11.94 4.43 5.50
N LEU A 304 -10.60 4.53 5.40
CA LEU A 304 -9.95 4.93 4.14
C LEU A 304 -10.37 3.99 3.00
N LEU A 305 -10.27 2.68 3.22
CA LEU A 305 -10.56 1.69 2.18
C LEU A 305 -12.04 1.63 1.81
N GLU A 306 -12.95 1.82 2.77
CA GLU A 306 -14.39 1.90 2.54
C GLU A 306 -14.80 3.10 1.66
N SER A 307 -13.94 4.10 1.52
CA SER A 307 -14.18 5.30 0.72
C SER A 307 -13.47 5.30 -0.64
N VAL A 308 -12.80 4.20 -1.01
CA VAL A 308 -11.96 4.15 -2.22
C VAL A 308 -12.79 4.07 -3.47
N TRP A 309 -12.65 5.06 -4.36
CA TRP A 309 -13.25 5.07 -5.70
C TRP A 309 -12.23 4.89 -6.82
N GLN A 310 -10.95 5.08 -6.51
CA GLN A 310 -9.84 4.91 -7.44
C GLN A 310 -8.58 4.52 -6.68
N PHE A 311 -7.75 3.69 -7.31
CA PHE A 311 -6.39 3.45 -6.88
C PHE A 311 -5.48 3.23 -8.09
N TYR A 312 -4.16 3.31 -7.89
CA TYR A 312 -3.19 2.93 -8.91
C TYR A 312 -2.04 2.11 -8.33
N PHE A 313 -1.36 1.38 -9.21
CA PHE A 313 -0.04 0.80 -8.97
C PHE A 313 0.99 1.47 -9.86
N THR A 314 2.14 1.78 -9.27
CA THR A 314 3.30 2.28 -10.01
C THR A 314 4.58 1.65 -9.48
N THR A 315 5.51 1.39 -10.37
CA THR A 315 6.90 1.11 -9.99
C THR A 315 7.64 2.43 -9.84
N LEU A 316 8.70 2.47 -9.04
CA LEU A 316 9.43 3.72 -8.78
C LEU A 316 10.93 3.53 -9.04
N PRO A 317 11.50 4.08 -10.13
CA PRO A 317 12.94 4.07 -10.37
C PRO A 317 13.61 5.06 -9.41
N GLN A 318 13.86 4.65 -8.18
CA GLN A 318 14.71 5.42 -7.28
C GLN A 318 16.19 5.28 -7.67
N SER A 319 17.03 6.16 -7.13
CA SER A 319 18.48 5.95 -7.13
C SER A 319 18.75 4.56 -6.54
N GLY A 320 19.31 3.62 -7.30
CA GLY A 320 19.52 2.23 -6.87
C GLY A 320 18.72 1.15 -7.61
N MET A 321 17.64 1.50 -8.34
CA MET A 321 17.12 0.60 -9.38
C MET A 321 17.98 0.73 -10.63
N ALA A 322 18.66 -0.36 -11.02
CA ALA A 322 19.55 -0.37 -12.18
C ALA A 322 18.78 -0.14 -13.49
N THR A 323 17.57 -0.68 -13.58
CA THR A 323 16.69 -0.64 -14.75
C THR A 323 15.23 -0.53 -14.25
N PRO A 324 14.40 0.39 -14.76
CA PRO A 324 12.96 0.36 -14.49
C PRO A 324 12.38 -1.00 -14.92
N PRO A 325 11.44 -1.59 -14.17
CA PRO A 325 10.83 -2.85 -14.56
C PRO A 325 10.09 -2.65 -15.87
N TRP A 326 10.53 -3.36 -16.91
CA TRP A 326 9.94 -3.29 -18.24
C TRP A 326 8.61 -4.03 -18.34
N GLU A 327 8.27 -4.80 -17.30
CA GLU A 327 7.03 -5.54 -17.17
C GLU A 327 6.56 -5.55 -15.73
N ILE A 328 5.25 -5.47 -15.53
CA ILE A 328 4.59 -5.71 -14.24
C ILE A 328 3.41 -6.63 -14.50
N LYS A 329 3.20 -7.62 -13.64
CA LYS A 329 1.96 -8.39 -13.65
C LYS A 329 1.18 -8.19 -12.36
N LEU A 330 -0.14 -8.13 -12.48
CA LEU A 330 -1.07 -7.94 -11.37
C LEU A 330 -2.13 -9.03 -11.43
N ASP A 331 -2.50 -9.57 -10.28
CA ASP A 331 -3.47 -10.65 -10.18
C ASP A 331 -4.17 -10.68 -8.80
N ASN A 332 -5.36 -11.30 -8.75
CA ASN A 332 -6.12 -11.59 -7.54
C ASN A 332 -6.34 -10.38 -6.61
N PHE A 333 -7.13 -9.40 -7.05
CA PHE A 333 -7.54 -8.28 -6.23
C PHE A 333 -8.66 -8.66 -5.27
N VAL A 334 -8.38 -8.60 -3.96
CA VAL A 334 -9.35 -8.97 -2.92
C VAL A 334 -9.47 -7.86 -1.89
N PHE A 335 -10.69 -7.43 -1.60
CA PHE A 335 -11.00 -6.63 -0.42
C PHE A 335 -11.36 -7.55 0.73
N GLU A 336 -10.73 -7.34 1.87
CA GLU A 336 -10.81 -8.22 3.03
C GLU A 336 -11.24 -7.40 4.26
N GLU A 337 -12.18 -7.96 5.02
CA GLU A 337 -12.37 -7.61 6.42
C GLU A 337 -11.61 -8.64 7.25
N ASP A 338 -10.59 -8.20 7.96
CA ASP A 338 -9.90 -9.08 8.89
C ASP A 338 -10.68 -9.20 10.22
N PRO A 339 -11.22 -10.38 10.56
CA PRO A 339 -12.13 -10.55 11.69
C PRO A 339 -11.41 -10.71 13.04
N TYR A 340 -10.08 -10.86 13.07
CA TYR A 340 -9.34 -11.05 14.33
C TYR A 340 -8.71 -9.75 14.86
N ALA A 341 -9.43 -8.63 14.72
CA ALA A 341 -9.06 -7.37 15.35
C ALA A 341 -8.97 -7.55 16.89
N PRO A 342 -7.98 -6.95 17.57
CA PRO A 342 -7.06 -5.90 17.10
C PRO A 342 -5.72 -6.41 16.53
N GLN A 343 -5.16 -5.65 15.58
CA GLN A 343 -3.82 -5.84 15.02
C GLN A 343 -2.93 -4.61 15.24
N ASN A 344 -1.61 -4.81 15.15
CA ASN A 344 -0.65 -3.73 15.28
C ASN A 344 -0.55 -2.90 13.99
N ASN A 345 -1.58 -2.10 13.72
CA ASN A 345 -1.60 -1.12 12.61
C ASN A 345 -0.76 0.12 12.91
N GLU A 346 -0.29 0.25 14.15
CA GLU A 346 0.43 1.41 14.65
C GLU A 346 1.90 1.38 14.24
N THR A 347 2.57 0.22 14.35
CA THR A 347 4.01 0.13 14.06
C THR A 347 4.35 -0.72 12.85
N ILE A 348 3.37 -1.46 12.33
CA ILE A 348 3.52 -2.34 11.17
C ILE A 348 2.37 -2.05 10.20
N SER A 349 2.69 -1.56 9.01
CA SER A 349 1.70 -1.24 7.98
C SER A 349 2.14 -1.60 6.58
N ASN A 350 1.17 -1.90 5.73
CA ASN A 350 1.35 -2.20 4.31
C ASN A 350 2.38 -3.31 4.08
N ILE A 351 2.09 -4.53 4.55
CA ILE A 351 2.99 -5.67 4.41
C ILE A 351 3.05 -6.11 2.94
N ALA A 352 4.24 -6.43 2.46
CA ALA A 352 4.48 -7.18 1.26
C ALA A 352 5.26 -8.45 1.57
N LEU A 353 4.88 -9.54 0.93
CA LEU A 353 5.47 -10.85 1.09
C LEU A 353 5.75 -11.46 -0.28
N LEU A 354 7.04 -11.52 -0.64
CA LEU A 354 7.54 -12.10 -1.89
C LEU A 354 7.88 -13.57 -1.65
N PHE A 355 7.53 -14.44 -2.59
CA PHE A 355 8.07 -15.79 -2.67
C PHE A 355 8.90 -15.96 -3.94
N LYS A 356 10.12 -16.49 -3.80
CA LYS A 356 11.04 -16.80 -4.89
C LYS A 356 11.04 -18.31 -5.12
N ASP A 357 10.32 -18.79 -6.13
CA ASP A 357 10.13 -20.22 -6.40
C ASP A 357 11.47 -20.98 -6.55
N ALA A 358 12.41 -20.41 -7.30
CA ALA A 358 13.70 -21.05 -7.61
C ALA A 358 14.55 -21.34 -6.36
N SER A 359 14.51 -20.46 -5.36
CA SER A 359 15.26 -20.63 -4.10
C SER A 359 14.38 -21.13 -2.94
N LYS A 360 13.06 -21.23 -3.14
CA LYS A 360 12.05 -21.46 -2.08
C LYS A 360 12.23 -20.53 -0.87
N THR A 361 12.67 -19.30 -1.10
CA THR A 361 12.85 -18.29 -0.05
C THR A 361 11.79 -17.21 -0.14
N PHE A 362 11.50 -16.59 0.99
CA PHE A 362 10.60 -15.47 1.08
C PHE A 362 11.34 -14.16 1.37
N GLU A 363 10.71 -13.04 1.04
CA GLU A 363 11.09 -11.73 1.57
C GLU A 363 9.86 -11.06 2.17
N ILE A 364 10.05 -10.43 3.34
CA ILE A 364 9.02 -9.60 3.94
C ILE A 364 9.44 -8.13 3.86
N SER A 365 8.50 -7.25 3.57
CA SER A 365 8.69 -5.82 3.76
C SER A 365 7.43 -5.16 4.31
N PHE A 366 7.60 -4.05 5.01
CA PHE A 366 6.51 -3.25 5.53
C PHE A 366 7.02 -1.86 5.92
N ASN A 367 6.09 -1.01 6.33
CA ASN A 367 6.38 0.34 6.78
C ASN A 367 6.29 0.43 8.29
N ASP A 368 7.39 0.86 8.88
CA ASP A 368 7.43 1.38 10.22
C ASP A 368 6.91 2.82 10.23
N LYS A 369 5.91 3.12 11.08
CA LYS A 369 5.36 4.47 11.25
C LYS A 369 6.43 5.46 11.73
N TYR A 370 7.39 5.02 12.55
CA TYR A 370 8.35 5.90 13.18
C TYR A 370 9.61 6.10 12.31
N LYS A 371 9.60 7.17 11.52
CA LYS A 371 10.71 7.68 10.70
C LYS A 371 11.25 9.01 11.24
N ASN A 372 12.38 9.47 10.70
CA ASN A 372 13.05 10.75 10.97
C ASN A 372 13.68 10.89 12.38
N LYS A 373 14.05 9.79 13.03
CA LYS A 373 14.73 9.81 14.34
C LYS A 373 15.88 8.84 14.36
N ALA A 374 17.06 9.31 14.77
CA ALA A 374 18.28 8.51 14.78
C ALA A 374 18.19 7.35 15.79
N GLU A 375 17.27 7.42 16.74
CA GLU A 375 17.08 6.50 17.86
C GLU A 375 15.98 5.45 17.61
N SER A 376 15.26 5.47 16.48
CA SER A 376 14.17 4.54 16.18
C SER A 376 14.66 3.17 15.67
N HIS A 377 15.36 2.42 16.51
CA HIS A 377 15.86 1.09 16.16
C HIS A 377 14.82 0.01 16.46
N ALA A 378 13.93 -0.21 15.50
CA ALA A 378 12.87 -1.20 15.64
C ALA A 378 13.37 -2.63 15.42
N THR A 379 12.89 -3.55 16.25
CA THR A 379 13.12 -4.99 16.13
C THR A 379 11.79 -5.73 16.03
N PHE A 380 11.77 -6.78 15.22
CA PHE A 380 10.57 -7.53 14.89
C PHE A 380 10.82 -9.03 15.02
N GLU A 381 9.76 -9.78 15.28
CA GLU A 381 9.75 -11.24 15.21
C GLU A 381 8.75 -11.66 14.14
N LEU A 382 9.18 -12.54 13.22
CA LEU A 382 8.36 -13.14 12.18
C LEU A 382 8.13 -14.62 12.50
N ARG A 383 6.86 -15.03 12.45
CA ARG A 383 6.43 -16.41 12.58
C ARG A 383 5.53 -16.83 11.43
N TYR A 384 5.46 -18.13 11.21
CA TYR A 384 4.60 -18.75 10.20
C TYR A 384 3.85 -19.98 10.74
N SER A 385 2.79 -20.38 10.05
CA SER A 385 1.98 -21.55 10.37
C SER A 385 1.19 -22.04 9.15
N SER A 386 0.76 -23.30 9.16
CA SER A 386 -0.19 -23.87 8.21
C SER A 386 -1.65 -23.52 8.51
N ILE A 387 -1.93 -22.92 9.67
CA ILE A 387 -3.24 -22.41 10.06
C ILE A 387 -3.17 -20.89 10.35
N PRO A 388 -4.29 -20.15 10.29
CA PRO A 388 -4.31 -18.74 10.63
C PRO A 388 -3.71 -18.46 12.01
N ILE A 389 -2.77 -17.51 12.05
CA ILE A 389 -2.17 -17.04 13.31
C ILE A 389 -3.11 -15.98 13.93
N THR A 390 -3.25 -15.99 15.24
CA THR A 390 -3.99 -15.01 16.04
C THR A 390 -3.12 -14.54 17.21
N ASN A 391 -3.57 -13.55 17.97
CA ASN A 391 -2.82 -13.12 19.16
C ASN A 391 -2.72 -14.24 20.20
N GLU A 392 -3.75 -15.08 20.30
CA GLU A 392 -3.88 -16.17 21.25
C GLU A 392 -2.97 -17.35 20.88
N ASN A 393 -2.87 -17.68 19.59
CA ASN A 393 -2.05 -18.81 19.13
C ASN A 393 -0.64 -18.42 18.65
N TRP A 394 -0.26 -17.14 18.75
CA TRP A 394 1.05 -16.62 18.33
C TRP A 394 2.23 -17.47 18.84
N SER A 395 2.17 -17.89 20.11
CA SER A 395 3.22 -18.70 20.74
C SER A 395 3.41 -20.07 20.09
N ASN A 396 2.38 -20.60 19.44
CA ASN A 396 2.36 -21.91 18.78
C ASN A 396 2.85 -21.86 17.34
N ALA A 397 2.92 -20.67 16.73
CA ALA A 397 3.46 -20.49 15.40
C ALA A 397 4.99 -20.64 15.39
N THR A 398 5.52 -21.18 14.29
CA THR A 398 6.96 -21.47 14.14
C THR A 398 7.72 -20.19 13.79
N PRO A 399 8.83 -19.86 14.47
CA PRO A 399 9.69 -18.76 14.06
C PRO A 399 10.28 -18.99 12.67
N ALA A 400 10.27 -17.94 11.84
CA ALA A 400 10.92 -17.99 10.53
C ALA A 400 12.44 -18.04 10.66
N HIS A 401 13.12 -18.65 9.68
CA HIS A 401 14.57 -18.60 9.59
C HIS A 401 14.98 -17.34 8.81
N ILE A 402 15.34 -16.27 9.51
CA ILE A 402 15.86 -15.05 8.91
C ILE A 402 17.20 -15.36 8.24
N LEU A 403 17.34 -15.00 6.97
CA LEU A 403 18.54 -15.21 6.17
C LEU A 403 19.46 -14.00 6.29
N ALA A 404 20.77 -14.24 6.22
CA ALA A 404 21.75 -13.16 6.26
C ALA A 404 21.68 -12.31 4.97
N ASP A 405 21.77 -10.99 5.13
CA ASP A 405 21.97 -10.05 4.02
C ASP A 405 22.93 -8.95 4.45
N SER A 406 24.11 -8.93 3.82
CA SER A 406 25.20 -8.00 4.18
C SER A 406 24.90 -6.56 3.78
N ARG A 407 24.04 -6.30 2.79
CA ARG A 407 23.67 -4.94 2.34
C ARG A 407 22.99 -4.18 3.46
N PHE A 408 22.11 -4.88 4.19
CA PHE A 408 21.31 -4.30 5.27
C PHE A 408 21.76 -4.75 6.66
N SER A 409 22.92 -5.43 6.76
CA SER A 409 23.48 -5.95 8.02
C SER A 409 22.52 -6.88 8.77
N ILE A 410 21.75 -7.69 8.03
CA ILE A 410 20.87 -8.71 8.59
C ILE A 410 21.73 -9.95 8.86
N GLN A 411 21.68 -10.45 10.09
CA GLN A 411 22.35 -11.69 10.47
C GLN A 411 21.38 -12.86 10.32
N ALA A 412 21.89 -14.04 9.97
CA ALA A 412 21.09 -15.25 9.94
C ALA A 412 20.63 -15.63 11.35
N ARG A 413 19.34 -15.95 11.51
CA ARG A 413 18.73 -16.28 12.81
C ARG A 413 17.54 -17.23 12.66
N THR A 414 17.46 -18.22 13.54
CA THR A 414 16.35 -19.19 13.56
C THR A 414 15.23 -18.83 14.54
N ASP A 415 15.36 -17.73 15.29
CA ASP A 415 14.36 -17.28 16.26
C ASP A 415 13.34 -16.30 15.67
N GLY A 416 13.29 -16.15 14.35
CA GLY A 416 12.36 -15.24 13.66
C GLY A 416 12.69 -13.76 13.80
N LYS A 417 13.74 -13.38 14.54
CA LYS A 417 13.99 -11.99 14.90
C LYS A 417 14.86 -11.28 13.87
N PHE A 418 14.54 -10.02 13.60
CA PHE A 418 15.34 -9.16 12.74
C PHE A 418 15.17 -7.70 13.12
N GLN A 419 16.05 -6.86 12.59
CA GLN A 419 16.08 -5.43 12.90
C GLN A 419 15.89 -4.61 11.64
N LYS A 420 15.24 -3.46 11.80
CA LYS A 420 15.20 -2.40 10.81
C LYS A 420 16.62 -1.91 10.48
N ALA A 421 16.96 -1.92 9.19
CA ALA A 421 18.31 -1.61 8.71
C ALA A 421 18.80 -0.20 9.11
N THR A 422 17.91 0.79 9.10
CA THR A 422 18.21 2.18 9.42
C THR A 422 17.09 2.80 10.26
N SER A 423 17.42 3.45 11.36
CA SER A 423 16.43 4.04 12.28
C SER A 423 15.68 5.23 11.68
N TYR A 424 16.35 5.98 10.79
CA TYR A 424 15.81 7.21 10.23
C TYR A 424 14.70 6.99 9.18
N TYR A 425 14.71 5.90 8.42
CA TYR A 425 13.77 5.69 7.32
C TYR A 425 12.61 4.79 7.72
N GLN A 426 11.54 4.70 6.93
CA GLN A 426 10.36 3.89 7.28
C GLN A 426 10.43 2.43 6.82
N GLY A 427 11.19 2.15 5.74
CA GLY A 427 11.19 0.84 5.10
C GLY A 427 11.87 -0.22 5.96
N VAL A 428 11.14 -1.30 6.23
CA VAL A 428 11.67 -2.53 6.85
C VAL A 428 11.63 -3.63 5.80
N TRP A 429 12.71 -4.41 5.72
CA TRP A 429 12.83 -5.54 4.79
C TRP A 429 13.72 -6.62 5.41
N ALA A 430 13.38 -7.89 5.19
CA ALA A 430 14.24 -9.03 5.52
C ALA A 430 13.96 -10.25 4.62
N PRO A 431 15.00 -10.99 4.18
CA PRO A 431 14.85 -12.28 3.55
C PRO A 431 14.73 -13.38 4.61
N PHE A 432 13.95 -14.42 4.33
CA PHE A 432 13.78 -15.54 5.25
C PHE A 432 13.43 -16.85 4.52
N SER A 433 13.53 -17.97 5.22
CA SER A 433 12.98 -19.26 4.79
C SER A 433 12.10 -19.84 5.89
N LEU A 434 11.33 -20.87 5.55
CA LEU A 434 10.71 -21.73 6.57
C LEU A 434 11.77 -22.67 7.15
N SER A 435 11.36 -23.58 8.05
CA SER A 435 12.19 -24.71 8.44
C SER A 435 12.54 -25.54 7.21
N PRO A 436 13.66 -26.29 7.20
CA PRO A 436 13.98 -27.19 6.09
C PRO A 436 12.83 -28.13 5.75
N GLU A 437 12.20 -28.72 6.77
CA GLU A 437 11.08 -29.65 6.65
C GLU A 437 9.85 -28.96 5.99
N ASP A 438 9.43 -27.81 6.52
CA ASP A 438 8.26 -27.09 5.97
C ASP A 438 8.55 -26.50 4.57
N THR A 439 9.81 -26.21 4.24
CA THR A 439 10.23 -25.72 2.92
C THR A 439 10.15 -26.83 1.86
N GLU A 440 10.49 -28.06 2.24
CA GLU A 440 10.36 -29.23 1.37
C GLU A 440 8.90 -29.54 1.05
N ASP A 441 8.01 -29.36 2.04
CA ASP A 441 6.57 -29.63 1.94
C ASP A 441 5.77 -28.55 1.19
N LEU A 442 6.39 -27.43 0.79
CA LEU A 442 5.72 -26.40 0.01
C LEU A 442 5.23 -26.92 -1.35
N THR A 443 3.91 -26.84 -1.56
CA THR A 443 3.25 -27.27 -2.79
C THR A 443 2.41 -26.16 -3.43
N PRO A 444 2.31 -26.11 -4.78
CA PRO A 444 1.44 -25.16 -5.48
C PRO A 444 0.02 -25.12 -4.91
N GLY A 445 -0.55 -23.92 -4.72
CA GLY A 445 -1.87 -23.72 -4.14
C GLY A 445 -1.95 -23.83 -2.61
N GLN A 446 -0.88 -24.26 -1.93
CA GLN A 446 -0.83 -24.25 -0.46
C GLN A 446 -0.83 -22.82 0.08
N THR A 447 -1.55 -22.58 1.17
CA THR A 447 -1.52 -21.30 1.88
C THR A 447 -0.69 -21.41 3.15
N VAL A 448 0.26 -20.48 3.30
CA VAL A 448 1.06 -20.31 4.51
C VAL A 448 0.65 -19.00 5.17
N TYR A 449 0.44 -19.03 6.48
CA TYR A 449 0.04 -17.87 7.27
C TYR A 449 1.26 -17.31 7.99
N PHE A 450 1.44 -15.99 7.91
CA PHE A 450 2.55 -15.26 8.51
C PHE A 450 2.04 -14.21 9.48
N ALA A 451 2.82 -13.98 10.53
CA ALA A 451 2.55 -12.94 11.49
C ALA A 451 3.84 -12.26 11.94
N ILE A 452 3.77 -10.97 12.18
CA ILE A 452 4.87 -10.12 12.59
C ILE A 452 4.49 -9.48 13.92
N LYS A 453 5.42 -9.47 14.87
CA LYS A 453 5.28 -8.75 16.13
C LYS A 453 6.38 -7.72 16.28
N ASP A 454 6.01 -6.52 16.71
CA ASP A 454 6.98 -5.52 17.16
C ASP A 454 7.47 -5.91 18.55
N ILE A 455 8.78 -6.16 18.66
CA ILE A 455 9.44 -6.57 19.90
C ILE A 455 10.46 -5.52 20.35
N SER A 456 10.30 -4.28 19.91
CA SER A 456 11.23 -3.18 20.20
C SER A 456 11.20 -2.70 21.65
N GLN A 457 10.29 -3.23 22.49
CA GLN A 457 10.20 -2.93 23.92
C GLN A 457 10.44 -4.19 24.75
N VAL A 458 11.34 -4.08 25.73
CA VAL A 458 11.40 -5.01 26.88
C VAL A 458 10.91 -4.25 28.11
N GLY A 459 9.70 -4.54 28.60
CA GLY A 459 9.07 -3.78 29.69
C GLY A 459 8.51 -2.41 29.24
N VAL A 460 8.23 -1.51 30.18
CA VAL A 460 7.32 -0.35 29.98
C VAL A 460 7.90 0.80 29.14
N ASN A 461 9.24 1.01 29.09
CA ASN A 461 9.85 2.21 28.47
C ASN A 461 11.15 1.95 27.67
N SER A 462 11.53 0.70 27.40
CA SER A 462 12.96 0.40 27.19
C SER A 462 13.55 0.71 25.81
N GLN A 463 14.52 1.63 25.81
CA GLN A 463 15.62 1.78 24.82
C GLN A 463 16.64 0.62 24.90
N VAL A 464 16.25 -0.59 25.32
CA VAL A 464 17.16 -1.74 25.43
C VAL A 464 16.85 -2.67 24.27
N PRO A 465 17.81 -2.97 23.37
CA PRO A 465 17.55 -3.91 22.29
C PRO A 465 17.23 -5.29 22.87
N MET A 466 16.33 -6.03 22.22
CA MET A 466 16.13 -7.45 22.53
C MET A 466 17.48 -8.19 22.50
N ASP A 467 17.72 -9.04 23.51
CA ASP A 467 19.01 -9.69 23.71
C ASP A 467 19.46 -10.47 22.48
N GLY A 468 20.73 -10.30 22.13
CA GLY A 468 21.38 -11.04 21.04
C GLY A 468 21.09 -10.52 19.63
N ILE A 469 20.31 -9.47 19.43
CA ILE A 469 20.18 -8.80 18.13
C ILE A 469 21.26 -7.72 18.04
N ASN A 470 22.34 -8.02 17.31
CA ASN A 470 23.37 -7.02 17.00
C ASN A 470 22.94 -6.23 15.77
N GLY A 471 22.71 -4.94 15.95
CA GLY A 471 22.45 -4.04 14.84
C GLY A 471 23.70 -3.69 14.04
N THR A 472 23.45 -2.97 12.95
CA THR A 472 24.42 -2.39 12.04
C THR A 472 25.62 -1.78 12.82
N TRP A 473 26.85 -2.20 12.47
CA TRP A 473 28.12 -1.62 12.97
C TRP A 473 28.48 -1.86 14.44
N GLY A 474 28.01 -2.96 15.04
CA GLY A 474 28.54 -3.44 16.34
C GLY A 474 28.12 -2.60 17.55
N VAL A 475 27.17 -1.68 17.38
CA VAL A 475 26.58 -0.93 18.49
C VAL A 475 25.25 -1.59 18.84
N ARG A 476 25.07 -2.00 20.10
CA ARG A 476 23.75 -2.30 20.66
C ARG A 476 22.94 -1.01 20.62
N LYS A 477 22.22 -0.77 19.52
CA LYS A 477 21.39 0.43 19.40
C LYS A 477 20.00 0.09 19.91
N GLY A 478 19.71 0.69 21.07
CA GLY A 478 18.51 0.51 21.87
C GLY A 478 17.19 0.60 21.13
N GLY A 479 16.15 -0.06 21.66
CA GLY A 479 14.76 0.02 21.17
C GLY A 479 14.21 1.45 21.07
N ARG A 480 12.93 1.60 20.72
CA ARG A 480 12.36 2.94 20.46
C ARG A 480 12.12 3.75 21.75
N PRO A 481 12.41 5.07 21.75
CA PRO A 481 12.17 5.94 22.90
C PRO A 481 10.72 6.47 22.91
N TYR A 482 9.77 5.64 23.40
CA TYR A 482 8.34 5.96 23.36
C TYR A 482 7.90 7.11 24.27
N ASP A 483 8.68 7.43 25.31
CA ASP A 483 8.35 8.37 26.38
C ASP A 483 8.88 9.79 26.18
N THR A 484 9.87 9.98 25.30
CA THR A 484 10.60 11.26 25.12
C THR A 484 10.27 11.99 23.84
N LEU A 485 9.39 11.45 22.99
CA LEU A 485 9.05 12.01 21.67
C LEU A 485 7.53 12.19 21.42
N PRO A 486 6.74 12.77 22.34
CA PRO A 486 5.27 12.89 22.21
C PRO A 486 4.80 13.63 20.94
N SER A 487 5.64 14.45 20.31
CA SER A 487 5.33 15.12 19.04
C SER A 487 5.54 14.26 17.78
N ALA A 488 6.18 13.10 17.90
CA ALA A 488 6.27 12.08 16.86
C ALA A 488 5.17 11.01 17.01
N PHE A 489 4.53 10.96 18.18
CA PHE A 489 3.31 10.21 18.46
C PHE A 489 2.12 11.12 18.17
N ASP A 490 1.72 11.22 16.91
CA ASP A 490 0.40 11.76 16.60
C ASP A 490 -0.61 10.72 17.05
N TYR A 491 -1.00 10.75 18.33
CA TYR A 491 -2.39 10.80 18.81
C TYR A 491 -2.42 10.74 20.35
N ALA A 492 -3.23 11.59 20.98
CA ALA A 492 -3.65 11.46 22.39
C ALA A 492 -4.48 10.17 22.68
N LYS A 493 -4.46 9.19 21.78
CA LYS A 493 -5.30 7.98 21.73
C LYS A 493 -4.56 6.72 21.25
N ASP A 494 -3.24 6.78 21.03
CA ASP A 494 -2.48 5.58 20.66
C ASP A 494 -2.61 4.54 21.78
N GLN A 495 -3.32 3.46 21.46
CA GLN A 495 -3.49 2.31 22.35
C GLN A 495 -2.19 1.50 22.38
N PRO A 496 -1.97 0.66 23.41
CA PRO A 496 -0.96 -0.38 23.36
C PRO A 496 -1.37 -1.44 22.33
N ALA A 497 -1.29 -1.11 21.04
CA ALA A 497 -1.42 -2.05 19.92
C ALA A 497 -0.10 -2.78 19.63
N LEU A 498 1.00 -2.34 20.26
CA LEU A 498 2.31 -3.00 20.31
C LEU A 498 2.28 -4.51 20.68
N PRO A 499 1.48 -4.98 21.67
CA PRO A 499 1.36 -6.41 21.96
C PRO A 499 0.76 -7.22 20.82
N TYR A 500 0.00 -6.60 19.91
CA TYR A 500 -0.70 -7.32 18.87
C TYR A 500 0.22 -7.68 17.71
N ILE A 501 -0.15 -8.73 17.01
CA ILE A 501 0.53 -9.17 15.80
C ILE A 501 -0.07 -8.47 14.58
N LYS A 502 0.67 -8.50 13.49
CA LYS A 502 0.24 -8.09 12.17
C LYS A 502 0.34 -9.27 11.22
N ARG A 503 -0.69 -9.55 10.43
CA ARG A 503 -0.81 -10.83 9.71
C ARG A 503 -1.02 -10.68 8.22
N ILE A 504 -0.44 -11.62 7.49
CA ILE A 504 -0.62 -11.82 6.05
C ILE A 504 -0.63 -13.33 5.75
N SER A 505 -1.44 -13.77 4.80
CA SER A 505 -1.38 -15.12 4.26
C SER A 505 -0.83 -15.11 2.85
N TYR A 506 -0.11 -16.14 2.44
CA TYR A 506 0.41 -16.31 1.09
C TYR A 506 -0.01 -17.67 0.55
N THR A 507 -0.84 -17.68 -0.48
CA THR A 507 -1.11 -18.85 -1.29
C THR A 507 -0.01 -18.97 -2.34
N LEU A 508 0.60 -20.14 -2.48
CA LEU A 508 1.63 -20.41 -3.50
C LEU A 508 1.02 -20.45 -4.90
N SER A 509 1.75 -19.93 -5.89
CA SER A 509 1.36 -19.94 -7.31
C SER A 509 1.00 -21.36 -7.76
N THR A 510 -0.05 -21.48 -8.58
CA THR A 510 -0.43 -22.75 -9.23
C THR A 510 0.13 -22.90 -10.63
N ASN A 511 0.80 -21.86 -11.14
CA ASN A 511 1.43 -21.80 -12.45
C ASN A 511 2.93 -22.01 -12.40
#